data_AF-A0A845MJP4-F1
#
_entry.id   AF-A0A845MJP4-F1
#
_cell.length_a   1.000
_cell.length_b   1.000
_cell.length_c   1.000
_cell.angle_alpha   90.00
_cell.angle_beta   90.00
_cell.angle_gamma   90.00
#
_symmetry.space_group_name_H-M   'P 1'
#
loop_
_entity.id
_entity.type
_entity.pdbx_description
1 polymer ?
#
loop_
_entity_poly.entity_id
_entity_poly.type
_entity_poly.pdbx_seq_one_letter_code
_entity_poly.pdbx_strand_id
1 'polypeptide(L)'
;MNLVVAFEAILVVCCLISLNLARQAFFPASLFWAFGIITIGITATLGGFKFAGYSGVETYHTTAKYFSGSIGIAALTLGAVAGLFANFFIRFYWWILLLLIVVLCVAMLLGQWRLSSNIQMGLVGVILLVGLVRLISSGMLAVYLLLAVGCLLLSDIAVKWLALNSGMEEVNIYHVLISLAVVSFGLSASRDNWE
;
A
#
# COMPACT_ATOMS: atom_id res chain seq x y z
N MET A 1 -7.77 -16.91 -21.26
CA MET A 1 -6.83 -16.26 -20.31
C MET A 1 -7.60 -16.05 -19.02
N ASN A 2 -7.07 -16.50 -17.88
CA ASN A 2 -7.78 -16.43 -16.61
C ASN A 2 -7.93 -14.95 -16.20
N LEU A 3 -9.15 -14.44 -16.03
CA LEU A 3 -9.41 -13.00 -15.77
C LEU A 3 -8.62 -12.49 -14.56
N VAL A 4 -8.48 -13.33 -13.54
CA VAL A 4 -7.69 -13.05 -12.33
C VAL A 4 -6.22 -12.74 -12.63
N VAL A 5 -5.60 -13.48 -13.55
CA VAL A 5 -4.19 -13.26 -13.95
C VAL A 5 -4.04 -11.91 -14.66
N ALA A 6 -5.04 -11.50 -15.45
CA ALA A 6 -5.03 -10.18 -16.07
C ALA A 6 -5.13 -9.06 -15.02
N PHE A 7 -5.96 -9.21 -13.99
CA PHE A 7 -6.05 -8.23 -12.90
C PHE A 7 -4.79 -8.15 -12.05
N GLU A 8 -4.10 -9.27 -11.83
CA GLU A 8 -2.78 -9.28 -11.17
C GLU A 8 -1.73 -8.53 -12.00
N ALA A 9 -1.71 -8.76 -13.32
CA ALA A 9 -0.82 -8.02 -14.22
C ALA A 9 -1.12 -6.51 -14.21
N ILE A 10 -2.40 -6.12 -14.18
CA ILE A 10 -2.82 -4.73 -14.05
C ILE A 10 -2.33 -4.16 -12.70
N LEU A 11 -2.49 -4.89 -11.60
CA LEU A 11 -2.02 -4.47 -10.29
C LEU A 11 -0.51 -4.25 -10.26
N VAL A 12 0.28 -5.13 -10.90
CA VAL A 12 1.73 -4.95 -11.05
C VAL A 12 2.04 -3.68 -11.83
N VAL A 13 1.35 -3.42 -12.95
CA VAL A 13 1.52 -2.18 -13.72
C VAL A 13 1.15 -0.94 -12.88
N CYS A 14 0.07 -1.00 -12.13
CA CYS A 14 -0.34 0.04 -11.18
C CYS A 14 0.73 0.30 -10.12
N CYS A 15 1.39 -0.74 -9.60
CA CYS A 15 2.53 -0.60 -8.68
C CYS A 15 3.71 0.09 -9.37
N LEU A 16 4.05 -0.26 -10.60
CA LEU A 16 5.14 0.40 -11.35
C LEU A 16 4.85 1.88 -11.61
N ILE A 17 3.61 2.21 -11.99
CA ILE A 17 3.17 3.61 -12.16
C ILE A 17 3.29 4.34 -10.83
N SER A 18 2.79 3.74 -9.74
CA SER A 18 2.82 4.32 -8.40
C SER A 18 4.25 4.54 -7.89
N LEU A 19 5.19 3.63 -8.19
CA LEU A 19 6.62 3.82 -7.89
C LEU A 19 7.23 5.00 -8.63
N ASN A 20 6.91 5.15 -9.93
CA ASN A 20 7.39 6.28 -10.70
C ASN A 20 6.83 7.62 -10.20
N LEU A 21 5.59 7.62 -9.71
CA LEU A 21 4.96 8.78 -9.08
C LEU A 21 5.56 9.08 -7.69
N ALA A 22 5.78 8.06 -6.86
CA ALA A 22 6.35 8.19 -5.52
C ALA A 22 7.79 8.72 -5.54
N ARG A 23 8.55 8.49 -6.62
CA ARG A 23 9.87 9.10 -6.84
C ARG A 23 9.86 10.62 -6.78
N GLN A 24 8.72 11.26 -7.07
CA GLN A 24 8.58 12.72 -7.05
C GLN A 24 8.37 13.28 -5.64
N ALA A 25 8.12 12.42 -4.64
CA ALA A 25 8.03 12.84 -3.24
C ALA A 25 9.43 13.13 -2.66
N PHE A 26 9.47 13.91 -1.57
CA PHE A 26 10.72 14.15 -0.84
C PHE A 26 11.33 12.83 -0.30
N PHE A 27 12.67 12.78 -0.24
CA PHE A 27 13.45 11.53 -0.16
C PHE A 27 13.05 10.53 0.95
N PRO A 28 12.83 10.95 2.22
CA PRO A 28 12.35 10.03 3.26
C PRO A 28 10.97 9.42 3.00
N ALA A 29 9.98 10.22 2.58
CA ALA A 29 8.64 9.66 2.31
C ALA A 29 8.63 8.80 1.05
N SER A 30 9.38 9.18 0.01
CA SER A 30 9.43 8.38 -1.23
C SER A 30 9.95 6.96 -0.98
N LEU A 31 10.90 6.78 -0.04
CA LEU A 31 11.37 5.45 0.37
C LEU A 31 10.27 4.62 1.04
N PHE A 32 9.52 5.20 1.99
CA PHE A 32 8.44 4.49 2.67
C PHE A 32 7.28 4.14 1.74
N TRP A 33 6.89 5.07 0.86
CA TRP A 33 5.91 4.83 -0.20
C TRP A 33 6.37 3.72 -1.14
N ALA A 34 7.60 3.83 -1.66
CA ALA A 34 8.15 2.85 -2.58
C ALA A 34 8.22 1.46 -1.96
N PHE A 35 8.66 1.36 -0.70
CA PHE A 35 8.71 0.09 0.01
C PHE A 35 7.32 -0.54 0.14
N GLY A 36 6.32 0.22 0.59
CA GLY A 36 4.94 -0.25 0.67
C GLY A 36 4.42 -0.75 -0.68
N ILE A 37 4.61 0.02 -1.75
CA ILE A 37 4.18 -0.33 -3.11
C ILE A 37 4.90 -1.58 -3.64
N ILE A 38 6.20 -1.73 -3.39
CA ILE A 38 6.98 -2.92 -3.79
C ILE A 38 6.41 -4.17 -3.12
N THR A 39 6.07 -4.11 -1.83
CA THR A 39 5.51 -5.30 -1.14
C THR A 39 4.17 -5.75 -1.73
N ILE A 40 3.34 -4.80 -2.16
CA ILE A 40 2.08 -5.09 -2.87
C ILE A 40 2.38 -5.68 -4.26
N GLY A 41 3.33 -5.09 -4.99
CA GLY A 41 3.74 -5.57 -6.32
C GLY A 41 4.33 -6.99 -6.32
N ILE A 42 5.15 -7.33 -5.33
CA ILE A 42 5.68 -8.70 -5.15
C ILE A 42 4.53 -9.68 -4.88
N THR A 43 3.58 -9.29 -4.02
CA THR A 43 2.39 -10.11 -3.74
C THR A 43 1.59 -10.36 -5.01
N ALA A 44 1.33 -9.31 -5.79
CA ALA A 44 0.60 -9.40 -7.05
C ALA A 44 1.31 -10.26 -8.10
N THR A 45 2.63 -10.15 -8.19
CA THR A 45 3.45 -10.96 -9.10
C THR A 45 3.36 -12.46 -8.74
N LEU A 46 3.49 -12.78 -7.45
CA LEU A 46 3.34 -14.16 -6.96
C LEU A 46 1.90 -14.67 -7.12
N GLY A 47 0.91 -13.80 -6.95
CA GLY A 47 -0.51 -14.10 -7.19
C GLY A 47 -0.78 -14.44 -8.65
N GLY A 48 -0.22 -13.66 -9.59
CA GLY A 48 -0.25 -13.94 -11.02
C GLY A 48 0.27 -15.34 -11.36
N PHE A 49 1.42 -15.74 -10.80
CA PHE A 49 1.95 -17.10 -10.97
C PHE A 49 1.05 -18.18 -10.34
N LYS A 50 0.49 -17.92 -9.15
CA LYS A 50 -0.45 -18.84 -8.48
C LYS A 50 -1.69 -19.07 -9.35
N PHE A 51 -2.34 -18.00 -9.81
CA PHE A 51 -3.58 -18.09 -10.60
C PHE A 51 -3.36 -18.54 -12.05
N ALA A 52 -2.12 -18.51 -12.54
CA ALA A 52 -1.71 -19.14 -13.79
C ALA A 52 -1.52 -20.68 -13.66
N GLY A 53 -1.62 -21.24 -12.46
CA GLY A 53 -1.57 -22.69 -12.21
C GLY A 53 -0.24 -23.20 -11.66
N TYR A 54 0.68 -22.32 -11.24
CA TYR A 54 1.95 -22.74 -10.65
C TYR A 54 1.80 -22.94 -9.13
N SER A 55 1.63 -24.19 -8.69
CA SER A 55 1.40 -24.53 -7.26
C SER A 55 2.61 -24.28 -6.36
N GLY A 56 3.83 -24.30 -6.91
CA GLY A 56 5.08 -24.10 -6.14
C GLY A 56 5.22 -22.71 -5.51
N VAL A 57 4.42 -21.72 -5.91
CA VAL A 57 4.46 -20.36 -5.33
C VAL A 57 3.41 -20.11 -4.25
N GLU A 58 2.53 -21.06 -3.93
CA GLU A 58 1.39 -20.80 -3.05
C GLU A 58 1.79 -20.38 -1.62
N THR A 59 2.78 -21.04 -1.03
CA THR A 59 3.33 -20.69 0.28
C THR A 59 3.99 -19.31 0.28
N TYR A 60 4.71 -18.98 -0.79
CA TYR A 60 5.37 -17.69 -0.97
C TYR A 60 4.35 -16.57 -1.17
N HIS A 61 3.32 -16.79 -1.99
CA HIS A 61 2.22 -15.85 -2.20
C HIS A 61 1.47 -15.57 -0.89
N THR A 62 1.16 -16.61 -0.12
CA THR A 62 0.47 -16.46 1.17
C THR A 62 1.31 -15.65 2.16
N THR A 63 2.62 -15.91 2.22
CA THR A 63 3.56 -15.16 3.08
C THR A 63 3.67 -13.71 2.63
N ALA A 64 3.83 -13.47 1.32
CA ALA A 64 3.89 -12.13 0.74
C ALA A 64 2.61 -11.33 1.01
N LYS A 65 1.43 -11.97 0.90
CA LYS A 65 0.15 -11.36 1.24
C LYS A 65 0.11 -10.86 2.69
N TYR A 66 0.49 -11.69 3.65
CA TYR A 66 0.55 -11.26 5.06
C TYR A 66 1.60 -10.16 5.28
N PHE A 67 2.74 -10.24 4.59
CA PHE A 67 3.83 -9.27 4.71
C PHE A 67 3.41 -7.90 4.19
N SER A 68 2.81 -7.86 2.99
CA SER A 68 2.23 -6.68 2.39
C SER A 68 1.11 -6.08 3.25
N GLY A 69 0.22 -6.92 3.81
CA GLY A 69 -0.86 -6.45 4.69
C GLY A 69 -0.37 -5.88 6.03
N SER A 70 0.79 -6.33 6.52
CA SER A 70 1.32 -5.87 7.81
C SER A 70 2.34 -4.76 7.63
N ILE A 71 3.49 -5.11 7.05
CA ILE A 71 4.63 -4.21 6.90
C ILE A 71 4.40 -3.24 5.74
N GLY A 72 3.78 -3.69 4.65
CA GLY A 72 3.44 -2.81 3.53
C GLY A 72 2.52 -1.66 3.95
N ILE A 73 1.42 -1.96 4.66
CA ILE A 73 0.52 -0.93 5.21
C ILE A 73 1.25 -0.02 6.19
N ALA A 74 2.06 -0.58 7.11
CA ALA A 74 2.84 0.24 8.05
C ALA A 74 3.80 1.21 7.32
N ALA A 75 4.43 0.76 6.23
CA ALA A 75 5.28 1.61 5.40
C ALA A 75 4.47 2.73 4.70
N LEU A 76 3.29 2.42 4.17
CA LEU A 76 2.40 3.45 3.59
C LEU A 76 1.95 4.47 4.65
N THR A 77 1.63 4.01 5.87
CA THR A 77 1.30 4.90 7.00
C THR A 77 2.46 5.81 7.36
N LEU A 78 3.67 5.27 7.44
CA LEU A 78 4.87 6.07 7.68
C LEU A 78 5.15 7.04 6.54
N GLY A 79 4.92 6.66 5.28
CA GLY A 79 5.00 7.57 4.14
C GLY A 79 4.02 8.73 4.24
N ALA A 80 2.78 8.47 4.65
CA ALA A 80 1.77 9.50 4.86
C ALA A 80 2.14 10.45 6.01
N VAL A 81 2.57 9.91 7.15
CA VAL A 81 3.00 10.69 8.33
C VAL A 81 4.28 11.48 8.03
N ALA A 82 5.24 10.86 7.33
CA ALA A 82 6.46 11.52 6.91
C ALA A 82 6.15 12.71 6.01
N GLY A 83 5.18 12.56 5.09
CA GLY A 83 4.55 13.67 4.38
C GLY A 83 4.17 14.77 5.35
N LEU A 84 3.17 14.55 6.20
CA LEU A 84 2.66 15.58 7.11
C LEU A 84 3.76 16.29 7.95
N PHE A 85 4.82 15.59 8.33
CA PHE A 85 5.93 16.12 9.14
C PHE A 85 7.27 16.22 8.38
N ALA A 86 7.24 16.62 7.10
CA ALA A 86 8.43 16.64 6.24
C ALA A 86 9.65 17.33 6.87
N ASN A 87 9.47 18.49 7.51
CA ASN A 87 10.56 19.22 8.17
C ASN A 87 11.27 18.42 9.28
N PHE A 88 10.51 17.65 10.06
CA PHE A 88 11.07 16.77 11.09
C PHE A 88 11.82 15.60 10.45
N PHE A 89 11.21 14.96 9.45
CA PHE A 89 11.81 13.81 8.75
C PHE A 89 13.08 14.21 7.99
N ILE A 90 13.11 15.36 7.32
CA ILE A 90 14.31 15.87 6.62
C ILE A 90 15.50 16.02 7.58
N ARG A 91 15.25 16.41 8.83
CA ARG A 91 16.32 16.59 9.83
C ARG A 91 16.81 15.27 10.44
N PHE A 92 15.93 14.29 10.62
CA PHE A 92 16.21 13.06 11.38
C PHE A 92 16.13 11.76 10.56
N TYR A 93 16.03 11.83 9.22
CA TYR A 93 15.74 10.67 8.38
C TYR A 93 16.72 9.50 8.58
N TRP A 94 18.02 9.76 8.73
CA TRP A 94 19.02 8.71 8.95
C TRP A 94 18.76 7.90 10.22
N TRP A 95 18.43 8.58 11.32
CA TRP A 95 18.14 7.92 12.59
C TRP A 95 16.85 7.13 12.52
N ILE A 96 15.81 7.70 11.91
CA ILE A 96 14.51 7.04 11.73
C ILE A 96 14.68 5.78 10.86
N LEU A 97 15.42 5.88 9.76
CA LEU A 97 15.65 4.77 8.83
C LEU A 97 16.47 3.66 9.47
N LEU A 98 17.54 3.98 10.22
CA LEU A 98 18.32 3.00 10.97
C LEU A 98 17.47 2.27 12.01
N LEU A 99 16.69 3.00 12.80
CA LEU A 99 15.83 2.42 13.83
C LEU A 99 14.77 1.51 13.20
N LEU A 100 14.20 1.93 12.07
CA LEU A 100 13.22 1.14 11.33
C LEU A 100 13.81 -0.15 10.75
N ILE A 101 15.03 -0.11 10.20
CA ILE A 101 15.72 -1.31 9.74
C ILE A 101 15.96 -2.27 10.90
N VAL A 102 16.44 -1.77 12.04
CA VAL A 102 16.66 -2.59 13.25
C VAL A 102 15.35 -3.23 13.73
N VAL A 103 14.28 -2.46 13.84
CA VAL A 103 12.95 -2.96 14.24
C VAL A 103 12.45 -4.01 13.26
N LEU A 104 12.61 -3.79 11.96
CA LEU A 104 12.22 -4.75 10.93
C LEU A 104 13.03 -6.06 11.06
N CYS A 105 14.35 -5.97 11.23
CA CYS A 105 15.21 -7.14 11.43
C CYS A 105 14.80 -7.92 12.68
N VAL A 106 14.56 -7.24 13.80
CA VAL A 106 14.10 -7.87 15.05
C VAL A 106 12.72 -8.51 14.87
N ALA A 107 11.77 -7.82 14.24
CA ALA A 107 10.44 -8.35 13.99
C ALA A 107 10.46 -9.59 13.07
N MET A 108 11.35 -9.60 12.07
CA MET A 108 11.55 -10.77 11.21
C MET A 108 12.20 -11.93 11.95
N LEU A 109 13.23 -11.68 12.77
CA LEU A 109 13.90 -12.70 13.58
C LEU A 109 12.97 -13.34 14.63
N LEU A 110 12.10 -12.54 15.25
CA LEU A 110 11.15 -13.00 16.26
C LEU A 110 9.86 -13.59 15.67
N GLY A 111 9.69 -13.56 14.34
CA GLY A 111 8.46 -14.01 13.67
C GLY A 111 7.22 -13.16 13.98
N GLN A 112 7.37 -11.99 14.62
CA GLN A 112 6.28 -11.12 15.06
C GLN A 112 5.89 -10.04 14.04
N TRP A 113 6.21 -10.26 12.77
CA TRP A 113 5.93 -9.30 11.69
C TRP A 113 4.46 -9.27 11.25
N ARG A 114 3.64 -10.24 11.69
CA ARG A 114 2.20 -10.31 11.36
C ARG A 114 1.40 -9.43 12.31
N LEU A 115 0.95 -8.29 11.82
CA LEU A 115 0.07 -7.40 12.57
C LEU A 115 -1.34 -7.98 12.63
N SER A 116 -2.02 -7.80 13.77
CA SER A 116 -3.43 -8.16 13.90
C SER A 116 -4.31 -7.26 13.03
N SER A 117 -5.48 -7.74 12.64
CA SER A 117 -6.44 -6.96 11.83
C SER A 117 -6.79 -5.60 12.47
N ASN A 118 -6.86 -5.55 13.80
CA ASN A 118 -7.13 -4.32 14.55
C ASN A 118 -6.01 -3.29 14.36
N ILE A 119 -4.75 -3.72 14.36
CA ILE A 119 -3.60 -2.83 14.14
C ILE A 119 -3.57 -2.37 12.69
N GLN A 120 -3.81 -3.27 11.73
CA GLN A 120 -3.86 -2.92 10.31
C GLN A 120 -4.93 -1.87 10.03
N MET A 121 -6.15 -2.04 10.57
CA MET A 121 -7.20 -1.03 10.48
C MET A 121 -6.83 0.27 11.21
N GLY A 122 -6.16 0.19 12.36
CA GLY A 122 -5.64 1.37 13.05
C GLY A 122 -4.67 2.17 12.18
N LEU A 123 -3.75 1.48 11.48
CA LEU A 123 -2.80 2.09 10.55
C LEU A 123 -3.51 2.75 9.34
N VAL A 124 -4.55 2.11 8.80
CA VAL A 124 -5.41 2.70 7.77
C VAL A 124 -6.15 3.93 8.31
N GLY A 125 -6.62 3.88 9.55
CA GLY A 125 -7.22 5.03 10.24
C GLY A 125 -6.26 6.20 10.43
N VAL A 126 -4.98 5.93 10.71
CA VAL A 126 -3.94 6.98 10.75
C VAL A 126 -3.76 7.62 9.37
N ILE A 127 -3.73 6.83 8.29
CA ILE A 127 -3.66 7.37 6.92
C ILE A 127 -4.89 8.25 6.63
N LEU A 128 -6.08 7.82 7.06
CA LEU A 128 -7.31 8.61 6.92
C LEU A 128 -7.19 9.96 7.63
N LEU A 129 -6.73 9.95 8.90
CA LEU A 129 -6.53 11.19 9.67
C LEU A 129 -5.52 12.11 8.99
N VAL A 130 -4.40 11.58 8.49
CA VAL A 130 -3.43 12.35 7.71
C VAL A 130 -4.09 12.93 6.46
N GLY A 131 -4.90 12.16 5.74
CA GLY A 131 -5.66 12.63 4.58
C GLY A 131 -6.62 13.77 4.91
N LEU A 132 -7.35 13.66 6.03
CA LEU A 132 -8.25 14.72 6.48
C LEU A 132 -7.50 16.00 6.86
N VAL A 133 -6.38 15.87 7.58
CA VAL A 133 -5.53 17.03 7.92
C VAL A 133 -4.98 17.67 6.64
N ARG A 134 -4.48 16.87 5.69
CA ARG A 134 -3.94 17.35 4.41
C ARG A 134 -5.00 17.96 3.49
N LEU A 135 -6.26 17.58 3.63
CA LEU A 135 -7.36 18.18 2.86
C LEU A 135 -7.49 19.67 3.16
N ILE A 136 -7.19 20.08 4.39
CA ILE A 136 -7.22 21.48 4.83
C ILE A 136 -6.02 22.26 4.24
N SER A 137 -4.86 21.61 4.07
CA SER A 137 -3.62 22.29 3.67
C SER A 137 -3.26 22.18 2.18
N SER A 138 -3.65 21.10 1.50
CA SER A 138 -3.07 20.69 0.20
C SER A 138 -4.10 20.15 -0.82
N GLY A 139 -5.40 20.31 -0.52
CA GLY A 139 -6.52 20.18 -1.47
C GLY A 139 -6.53 18.89 -2.29
N MET A 140 -6.08 18.97 -3.55
CA MET A 140 -6.20 17.88 -4.53
C MET A 140 -5.40 16.61 -4.19
N LEU A 141 -4.21 16.73 -3.60
CA LEU A 141 -3.37 15.56 -3.25
C LEU A 141 -3.94 14.73 -2.11
N ALA A 142 -4.66 15.41 -1.20
CA ALA A 142 -5.36 14.76 -0.10
C ALA A 142 -6.56 13.94 -0.58
N VAL A 143 -7.25 14.38 -1.66
CA VAL A 143 -8.35 13.63 -2.26
C VAL A 143 -7.87 12.26 -2.74
N TYR A 144 -6.69 12.18 -3.36
CA TYR A 144 -6.13 10.89 -3.77
C TYR A 144 -5.76 10.01 -2.57
N LEU A 145 -5.28 10.59 -1.46
CA LEU A 145 -5.00 9.82 -0.24
C LEU A 145 -6.29 9.23 0.36
N LEU A 146 -7.35 10.05 0.42
CA LEU A 146 -8.66 9.63 0.91
C LEU A 146 -9.30 8.58 -0.01
N LEU A 147 -9.15 8.74 -1.33
CA LEU A 147 -9.59 7.75 -2.30
C LEU A 147 -8.85 6.41 -2.10
N ALA A 148 -7.53 6.45 -1.87
CA ALA A 148 -6.74 5.26 -1.61
C ALA A 148 -7.24 4.49 -0.38
N VAL A 149 -7.47 5.22 0.72
CA VAL A 149 -8.03 4.65 1.95
C VAL A 149 -9.44 4.11 1.73
N GLY A 150 -10.29 4.85 1.01
CA GLY A 150 -11.64 4.42 0.67
C GLY A 150 -11.62 3.09 -0.10
N CYS A 151 -10.76 2.97 -1.12
CA CYS A 151 -10.59 1.74 -1.87
C CYS A 151 -10.08 0.58 -0.99
N LEU A 152 -9.12 0.82 -0.07
CA LEU A 152 -8.66 -0.20 0.88
C LEU A 152 -9.79 -0.67 1.80
N LEU A 153 -10.58 0.24 2.37
CA LEU A 153 -11.69 -0.13 3.26
C LEU A 153 -12.79 -0.88 2.51
N LEU A 154 -13.13 -0.43 1.31
CA LEU A 154 -14.10 -1.12 0.45
C LEU A 154 -13.61 -2.51 0.05
N SER A 155 -12.29 -2.70 -0.09
CA SER A 155 -11.70 -4.00 -0.42
C SER A 155 -11.85 -5.05 0.69
N ASP A 156 -12.12 -4.61 1.92
CA ASP A 156 -12.35 -5.51 3.06
C ASP A 156 -13.85 -5.68 3.38
N ILE A 157 -14.62 -4.58 3.29
CA ILE A 157 -16.01 -4.54 3.78
C ILE A 157 -17.02 -4.81 2.66
N ALA A 158 -16.78 -4.25 1.46
CA ALA A 158 -17.81 -4.15 0.41
C ALA A 158 -17.62 -5.12 -0.76
N VAL A 159 -16.55 -5.91 -0.79
CA VAL A 159 -16.24 -6.80 -1.93
C VAL A 159 -17.37 -7.75 -2.26
N LYS A 160 -17.97 -8.41 -1.26
CA LYS A 160 -19.09 -9.34 -1.48
C LYS A 160 -20.30 -8.64 -2.08
N TRP A 161 -20.64 -7.46 -1.56
CA TRP A 161 -21.75 -6.67 -2.08
C TRP A 161 -21.48 -6.17 -3.49
N LEU A 162 -20.27 -5.70 -3.78
CA LEU A 162 -19.85 -5.28 -5.12
C LEU A 162 -19.85 -6.47 -6.11
N ALA A 163 -19.44 -7.66 -5.67
CA ALA A 163 -19.45 -8.89 -6.47
C ALA A 163 -20.86 -9.26 -6.94
N LEU A 164 -21.81 -9.22 -6.00
CA LEU A 164 -23.22 -9.51 -6.30
C LEU A 164 -23.83 -8.51 -7.29
N ASN A 165 -23.49 -7.22 -7.18
CA ASN A 165 -24.08 -6.18 -8.03
C ASN A 165 -23.40 -6.02 -9.40
N SER A 166 -22.12 -6.40 -9.52
CA SER A 166 -21.36 -6.29 -10.77
C SER A 166 -21.33 -7.59 -11.58
N GLY A 167 -21.69 -8.72 -10.97
CA GLY A 167 -21.56 -10.05 -11.60
C GLY A 167 -20.11 -10.52 -11.74
N MET A 168 -19.15 -9.86 -11.10
CA MET A 168 -17.73 -10.25 -11.09
C MET A 168 -17.39 -11.09 -9.86
N GLU A 169 -16.40 -11.98 -10.00
CA GLU A 169 -15.86 -12.72 -8.85
C GLU A 169 -15.24 -11.78 -7.80
N GLU A 170 -15.44 -12.09 -6.52
CA GLU A 170 -14.93 -11.31 -5.37
C GLU A 170 -13.43 -10.99 -5.49
N VAL A 171 -12.66 -11.97 -5.95
CA VAL A 171 -11.21 -11.85 -6.14
C VAL A 171 -10.89 -10.75 -7.16
N ASN A 172 -11.62 -10.65 -8.26
CA ASN A 172 -11.36 -9.64 -9.29
C ASN A 172 -11.66 -8.23 -8.77
N ILE A 173 -12.74 -8.07 -8.01
CA ILE A 173 -13.10 -6.78 -7.40
C ILE A 173 -12.08 -6.35 -6.37
N TYR A 174 -11.59 -7.30 -5.56
CA TYR A 174 -10.49 -7.04 -4.63
C TYR A 174 -9.28 -6.47 -5.38
N HIS A 175 -8.82 -7.11 -6.46
CA HIS A 175 -7.68 -6.61 -7.24
C HIS A 175 -7.93 -5.24 -7.87
N VAL A 176 -9.15 -4.96 -8.35
CA VAL A 176 -9.51 -3.63 -8.87
C VAL A 176 -9.40 -2.57 -7.78
N LEU A 177 -9.97 -2.83 -6.60
CA LEU A 177 -9.93 -1.88 -5.47
C LEU A 177 -8.51 -1.65 -4.98
N ILE A 178 -7.69 -2.71 -4.86
CA ILE A 178 -6.28 -2.57 -4.48
C ILE A 178 -5.50 -1.82 -5.57
N SER A 179 -5.76 -2.07 -6.86
CA SER A 179 -5.10 -1.34 -7.96
C SER A 179 -5.42 0.15 -7.92
N LEU A 180 -6.69 0.50 -7.70
CA LEU A 180 -7.12 1.88 -7.52
C LEU A 180 -6.47 2.51 -6.28
N ALA A 181 -6.38 1.77 -5.17
CA ALA A 181 -5.72 2.24 -3.96
C ALA A 181 -4.24 2.54 -4.21
N VAL A 182 -3.51 1.62 -4.84
CA VAL A 182 -2.07 1.77 -5.12
C VAL A 182 -1.79 2.95 -6.03
N VAL A 183 -2.56 3.14 -7.11
CA VAL A 183 -2.39 4.29 -8.00
C VAL A 183 -2.73 5.58 -7.26
N SER A 184 -3.78 5.59 -6.44
CA SER A 184 -4.19 6.75 -5.65
C SER A 184 -3.13 7.13 -4.61
N PHE A 185 -2.47 6.16 -3.98
CA PHE A 185 -1.30 6.42 -3.13
C PHE A 185 -0.14 7.05 -3.91
N GLY A 186 0.15 6.54 -5.11
CA GLY A 186 1.18 7.10 -5.97
C GLY A 186 0.87 8.55 -6.37
N LEU A 187 -0.37 8.82 -6.76
CA LEU A 187 -0.83 10.17 -7.10
C LEU A 187 -0.79 11.12 -5.90
N SER A 188 -1.16 10.65 -4.70
CA SER A 188 -1.06 11.42 -3.47
C SER A 188 0.40 11.75 -3.10
N ALA A 189 1.33 10.84 -3.41
CA ALA A 189 2.76 11.07 -3.21
C ALA A 189 3.38 11.96 -4.31
N SER A 190 2.77 12.02 -5.50
CA SER A 190 3.28 12.85 -6.60
C SER A 190 3.05 14.33 -6.33
N ARG A 191 4.07 15.17 -6.57
CA ARG A 191 3.99 16.63 -6.52
C ARG A 191 3.55 17.24 -5.17
N ASP A 192 3.99 16.68 -4.05
CA ASP A 192 4.16 17.55 -2.89
C ASP A 192 5.34 18.49 -3.16
N ASN A 193 5.06 19.68 -3.67
CA ASN A 193 6.02 20.79 -3.63
C ASN A 193 6.17 21.18 -2.15
N TRP A 194 7.14 20.58 -1.46
CA TRP A 194 7.53 20.91 -0.08
C TRP A 194 8.36 22.21 -0.05
N GLU A 195 7.88 23.26 -0.72
CA GLU A 195 8.43 24.63 -0.64
C GLU A 195 7.51 25.53 0.19
#